data_AF-A0A518CDY0-F1
#
_entry.id   AF-A0A518CDY0-F1
#
_cell.length_a   1.000
_cell.length_b   1.000
_cell.length_c   1.000
_cell.angle_alpha   90.00
_cell.angle_beta   90.00
_cell.angle_gamma   90.00
#
_symmetry.space_group_name_H-M   'P 1'
#
loop_
_entity.id
_entity.type
_entity.pdbx_description
1 polymer ?
#
loop_
_entity_poly.entity_id
_entity_poly.type
_entity_poly.pdbx_seq_one_letter_code
_entity_poly.pdbx_strand_id
1 'polypeptide(L)'
;MGVSLSMIALNRGSKLSWKAFEEDLASSWPTLPSPTDVKKEENTLSFDIGHQSIAMGMMPGPIPEDSWATPQRQTWIWPDAVEELQDHKTHLIVTAVGDGTPLEQAQLLTMVTASLVVACGQPAGILWGDAGLMVSPDVFRDIALEALPAELPLCIWVAVFLGKNEDGTTVGFTRGLQSLDVMDFVTEDATDEPADLCERFYGLADYLLENGPVIEDGHTIGDDAQERIRISFEQSPFGHECPIMRLKFSPQTGHSQFGLHS
;
A
#
# COMPACT_ATOMS: atom_id res chain seq x y z
N MET A 1 11.51 12.25 0.34
CA MET A 1 11.90 10.95 -0.20
C MET A 1 11.48 9.94 0.85
N GLY A 2 10.30 9.35 0.67
CA GLY A 2 9.84 8.26 1.53
C GLY A 2 10.72 7.04 1.29
N VAL A 3 11.07 6.32 2.34
CA VAL A 3 11.80 5.06 2.22
C VAL A 3 10.77 3.94 2.18
N SER A 4 10.76 3.10 1.14
CA SER A 4 9.90 1.91 1.14
C SER A 4 10.31 0.99 2.28
N LEU A 5 9.35 0.68 3.16
CA LEU A 5 9.56 -0.08 4.38
C LEU A 5 8.52 -1.18 4.53
N SER A 6 8.97 -2.36 4.93
CA SER A 6 8.12 -3.47 5.33
C SER A 6 8.62 -3.99 6.68
N MET A 7 7.71 -4.26 7.60
CA MET A 7 8.02 -4.97 8.84
C MET A 7 7.30 -6.31 8.86
N ILE A 8 8.03 -7.39 9.12
CA ILE A 8 7.47 -8.73 9.28
C ILE A 8 7.43 -9.03 10.77
N ALA A 9 6.23 -9.08 11.34
CA ALA A 9 6.03 -9.54 12.72
C ALA A 9 6.32 -11.04 12.81
N LEU A 10 7.05 -11.47 13.84
CA LEU A 10 7.53 -12.84 13.97
C LEU A 10 7.08 -13.46 15.29
N ASN A 11 6.48 -14.65 15.19
CA ASN A 11 6.11 -15.45 16.35
C ASN A 11 7.35 -16.08 17.02
N ARG A 12 7.18 -16.48 18.28
CA ARG A 12 8.25 -17.14 19.05
C ARG A 12 8.74 -18.40 18.32
N GLY A 13 10.04 -18.46 18.05
CA GLY A 13 10.66 -19.61 17.39
C GLY A 13 10.92 -19.42 15.90
N SER A 14 10.46 -18.29 15.33
CA SER A 14 10.84 -17.87 13.98
C SER A 14 12.35 -17.83 13.80
N LYS A 15 12.81 -18.31 12.65
CA LYS A 15 14.23 -18.31 12.28
C LYS A 15 14.35 -18.00 10.79
N LEU A 16 15.06 -16.93 10.47
CA LEU A 16 15.37 -16.58 9.09
C LEU A 16 16.38 -17.59 8.51
N SER A 17 15.99 -18.28 7.44
CA SER A 17 16.88 -19.16 6.66
C SER A 17 17.28 -18.47 5.36
N TRP A 18 18.55 -18.04 5.27
CA TRP A 18 19.08 -17.42 4.05
C TRP A 18 18.96 -18.33 2.83
N LYS A 19 19.26 -19.63 3.02
CA LYS A 19 19.10 -20.63 1.96
C LYS A 19 17.66 -20.74 1.46
N ALA A 20 16.69 -20.76 2.38
CA ALA A 20 15.27 -20.83 1.99
C ALA A 20 14.80 -19.55 1.29
N PHE A 21 15.33 -18.39 1.71
CA PHE A 21 15.10 -17.13 1.04
C PHE A 21 15.63 -17.14 -0.40
N GLU A 22 16.89 -17.55 -0.62
CA GLU A 22 17.48 -17.62 -1.96
C GLU A 22 16.73 -18.62 -2.86
N GLU A 23 16.36 -19.78 -2.32
CA GLU A 23 15.61 -20.81 -3.04
C GLU A 23 14.21 -20.31 -3.45
N ASP A 24 13.46 -19.70 -2.52
CA ASP A 24 12.13 -19.14 -2.84
C ASP A 24 12.28 -17.99 -3.84
N LEU A 25 13.18 -17.03 -3.60
CA LEU A 25 13.36 -15.84 -4.44
C LEU A 25 13.65 -16.24 -5.90
N ALA A 26 14.55 -17.19 -6.12
CA ALA A 26 14.90 -17.66 -7.45
C ALA A 26 13.75 -18.43 -8.14
N SER A 27 12.90 -19.11 -7.36
CA SER A 27 11.78 -19.90 -7.88
C SER A 27 10.54 -19.05 -8.18
N SER A 28 10.24 -18.10 -7.31
CA SER A 28 9.07 -17.21 -7.37
C SER A 28 9.30 -16.07 -8.36
N TRP A 29 10.53 -15.56 -8.45
CA TRP A 29 10.87 -14.35 -9.20
C TRP A 29 12.05 -14.60 -10.16
N PRO A 30 11.88 -15.42 -11.20
CA PRO A 30 12.98 -15.83 -12.09
C PRO A 30 13.62 -14.68 -12.89
N THR A 31 12.97 -13.51 -12.95
CA THR A 31 13.49 -12.30 -13.58
C THR A 31 14.43 -11.50 -12.68
N LEU A 32 14.39 -11.73 -11.36
CA LEU A 32 15.30 -11.05 -10.44
C LEU A 32 16.69 -11.70 -10.49
N PRO A 33 17.77 -10.89 -10.49
CA PRO A 33 19.11 -11.43 -10.32
C PRO A 33 19.26 -12.01 -8.92
N SER A 34 20.14 -13.00 -8.79
CA SER A 34 20.47 -13.57 -7.48
C SER A 34 21.10 -12.51 -6.57
N PRO A 35 20.85 -12.59 -5.24
CA PRO A 35 21.49 -11.71 -4.27
C PRO A 35 23.02 -11.72 -4.37
N THR A 36 23.63 -10.54 -4.28
CA THR A 36 25.10 -10.35 -4.28
C THR A 36 25.54 -9.43 -3.13
N ASP A 37 26.84 -9.30 -2.92
CA ASP A 37 27.43 -8.46 -1.86
C ASP A 37 26.81 -8.65 -0.46
N VAL A 38 26.53 -9.91 -0.12
CA VAL A 38 25.86 -10.26 1.14
C VAL A 38 26.76 -9.91 2.32
N LYS A 39 26.33 -8.93 3.10
CA LYS A 39 26.99 -8.47 4.32
C LYS A 39 26.13 -8.81 5.51
N LYS A 40 26.73 -9.48 6.49
CA LYS A 40 26.06 -9.86 7.74
C LYS A 40 26.82 -9.29 8.91
N GLU A 41 26.12 -8.51 9.73
CA GLU A 41 26.58 -8.06 11.04
C GLU A 41 25.69 -8.70 12.13
N GLU A 42 25.82 -8.25 13.38
CA GLU A 42 25.20 -8.94 14.52
C GLU A 42 23.68 -9.10 14.38
N ASN A 43 22.96 -8.03 14.03
CA ASN A 43 21.50 -8.02 13.88
C ASN A 43 21.04 -7.51 12.52
N THR A 44 21.95 -7.27 11.59
CA THR A 44 21.64 -6.73 10.26
C THR A 44 22.18 -7.64 9.16
N LEU A 45 21.44 -7.68 8.05
CA LEU A 45 21.87 -8.34 6.84
C LEU A 45 21.52 -7.44 5.67
N SER A 46 22.48 -7.20 4.79
CA SER A 46 22.25 -6.47 3.54
C SER A 46 22.81 -7.23 2.36
N PHE A 47 22.24 -6.99 1.19
CA PHE A 47 22.64 -7.60 -0.07
C PHE A 47 22.09 -6.77 -1.23
N ASP A 48 22.69 -6.94 -2.40
CA ASP A 48 22.27 -6.25 -3.62
C ASP A 48 21.45 -7.20 -4.51
N ILE A 49 20.35 -6.69 -5.06
CA ILE A 49 19.61 -7.29 -6.17
C ILE A 49 19.70 -6.31 -7.34
N GLY A 50 20.55 -6.63 -8.31
CA GLY A 50 20.77 -5.78 -9.48
C GLY A 50 21.45 -4.46 -9.10
N HIS A 51 20.73 -3.35 -9.23
CA HIS A 51 21.22 -2.00 -8.92
C HIS A 51 20.66 -1.43 -7.61
N GLN A 52 19.84 -2.22 -6.90
CA GLN A 52 19.23 -1.82 -5.64
C GLN A 52 19.78 -2.69 -4.50
N SER A 53 19.89 -2.11 -3.32
CA SER A 53 20.32 -2.79 -2.10
C SER A 53 19.11 -3.04 -1.20
N ILE A 54 19.04 -4.23 -0.63
CA ILE A 54 18.13 -4.55 0.46
C ILE A 54 18.90 -4.47 1.76
N ALA A 55 18.33 -3.77 2.74
CA ALA A 55 18.81 -3.80 4.11
C ALA A 55 17.74 -4.40 5.02
N MET A 56 18.17 -5.33 5.88
CA MET A 56 17.32 -6.01 6.84
C MET A 56 17.88 -5.85 8.25
N GLY A 57 17.01 -5.57 9.21
CA GLY A 57 17.33 -5.47 10.64
C GLY A 57 16.41 -6.36 11.46
N MET A 58 16.99 -7.31 12.21
CA MET A 58 16.25 -8.12 13.17
C MET A 58 16.14 -7.36 14.49
N MET A 59 14.90 -7.10 14.93
CA MET A 59 14.63 -6.38 16.15
C MET A 59 14.23 -7.34 17.28
N PRO A 60 14.92 -7.32 18.44
CA PRO A 60 14.67 -8.24 19.55
C PRO A 60 13.47 -7.80 20.42
N GLY A 61 12.37 -7.41 19.79
CA GLY A 61 11.13 -6.99 20.44
C GLY A 61 9.96 -6.94 19.47
N PRO A 62 8.71 -6.90 19.95
CA PRO A 62 7.56 -6.72 19.08
C PRO A 62 7.62 -5.36 18.39
N ILE A 63 6.88 -5.23 17.29
CA ILE A 63 6.58 -3.95 16.67
C ILE A 63 5.84 -3.10 17.72
N PRO A 64 6.27 -1.84 17.93
CA PRO A 64 5.60 -0.92 18.84
C PRO A 64 4.08 -0.86 18.60
N GLU A 65 3.28 -0.95 19.67
CA GLU A 65 1.81 -1.04 19.58
C GLU A 65 1.16 0.17 18.90
N ASP A 66 1.75 1.36 19.06
CA ASP A 66 1.34 2.59 18.36
C ASP A 66 1.40 2.46 16.83
N SER A 67 2.16 1.48 16.32
CA SER A 67 2.33 1.19 14.90
C SER A 67 1.29 0.21 14.33
N TRP A 68 0.47 -0.46 15.14
CA TRP A 68 -0.49 -1.46 14.64
C TRP A 68 -1.81 -1.56 15.43
N ALA A 69 -1.83 -1.29 16.73
CA ALA A 69 -2.98 -1.57 17.60
C ALA A 69 -4.15 -0.58 17.48
N THR A 70 -4.08 0.40 16.58
CA THR A 70 -5.14 1.42 16.44
C THR A 70 -6.24 0.89 15.51
N PRO A 71 -7.54 0.97 15.84
CA PRO A 71 -8.63 0.48 14.97
C PRO A 71 -8.60 1.07 13.55
N GLN A 72 -8.13 2.31 13.40
CA GLN A 72 -7.95 2.95 12.08
C GLN A 72 -6.87 2.29 11.21
N ARG A 73 -6.09 1.33 11.72
CA ARG A 73 -5.12 0.55 10.93
C ARG A 73 -5.66 -0.83 10.54
N GLN A 74 -6.83 -1.23 11.05
CA GLN A 74 -7.49 -2.45 10.60
C GLN A 74 -7.85 -2.31 9.13
N THR A 75 -7.47 -3.31 8.35
CA THR A 75 -7.73 -3.35 6.93
C THR A 75 -8.96 -4.22 6.70
N TRP A 76 -9.75 -3.92 5.67
CA TRP A 76 -10.85 -4.79 5.27
C TRP A 76 -10.35 -6.19 4.85
N ILE A 77 -9.08 -6.28 4.43
CA ILE A 77 -8.38 -7.50 4.02
C ILE A 77 -8.06 -8.41 5.22
N TRP A 78 -7.76 -7.83 6.39
CA TRP A 78 -7.45 -8.59 7.59
C TRP A 78 -8.11 -7.99 8.85
N PRO A 79 -9.42 -8.22 9.05
CA PRO A 79 -10.18 -7.65 10.17
C PRO A 79 -9.61 -8.01 11.55
N ASP A 80 -9.08 -9.22 11.68
CA ASP A 80 -8.58 -9.79 12.94
C ASP A 80 -7.08 -9.51 13.19
N ALA A 81 -6.45 -8.66 12.36
CA ALA A 81 -5.02 -8.34 12.42
C ALA A 81 -4.54 -7.93 13.83
N VAL A 82 -5.31 -7.10 14.54
CA VAL A 82 -4.97 -6.63 15.88
C VAL A 82 -4.97 -7.76 16.90
N GLU A 83 -5.83 -8.76 16.77
CA GLU A 83 -5.86 -9.92 17.67
C GLU A 83 -4.70 -10.86 17.37
N GLU A 84 -4.49 -11.19 16.10
CA GLU A 84 -3.45 -12.13 15.67
C GLU A 84 -2.02 -11.59 15.88
N LEU A 85 -1.85 -10.27 15.83
CA LEU A 85 -0.57 -9.61 16.10
C LEU A 85 -0.28 -9.43 17.59
N GLN A 86 -1.14 -9.76 18.55
CA GLN A 86 -0.80 -9.48 19.98
C GLN A 86 0.42 -10.26 20.49
N ASP A 87 0.67 -11.43 19.92
CA ASP A 87 1.61 -12.39 20.50
C ASP A 87 2.98 -12.45 19.84
N HIS A 88 3.20 -11.73 18.74
CA HIS A 88 4.53 -11.66 18.11
C HIS A 88 5.57 -11.11 19.09
N LYS A 89 6.82 -11.57 18.98
CA LYS A 89 7.88 -11.30 19.97
C LYS A 89 9.07 -10.55 19.41
N THR A 90 9.28 -10.67 18.11
CA THR A 90 10.35 -10.03 17.36
C THR A 90 9.79 -9.52 16.04
N HIS A 91 10.52 -8.68 15.33
CA HIS A 91 10.17 -8.32 13.97
C HIS A 91 11.41 -8.13 13.10
N LEU A 92 11.24 -8.35 11.80
CA LEU A 92 12.23 -8.06 10.78
C LEU A 92 11.83 -6.78 10.08
N ILE A 93 12.70 -5.78 10.11
CA ILE A 93 12.56 -4.55 9.32
C ILE A 93 13.28 -4.79 7.99
N VAL A 94 12.62 -4.53 6.87
CA VAL A 94 13.14 -4.70 5.51
C VAL A 94 12.93 -3.40 4.76
N THR A 95 13.97 -2.93 4.09
CA THR A 95 13.90 -1.74 3.25
C THR A 95 14.70 -1.92 1.96
N ALA A 96 14.18 -1.34 0.88
CA ALA A 96 14.89 -1.23 -0.39
C ALA A 96 15.51 0.17 -0.48
N VAL A 97 16.81 0.21 -0.79
CA VAL A 97 17.61 1.44 -0.89
C VAL A 97 18.34 1.44 -2.23
N GLY A 98 18.38 2.57 -2.91
CA GLY A 98 19.14 2.73 -4.15
C GLY A 98 18.56 3.80 -5.05
N ASP A 99 19.00 3.80 -6.30
CA ASP A 99 18.65 4.83 -7.28
C ASP A 99 17.35 4.56 -8.06
N GLY A 100 16.67 3.44 -7.76
CA GLY A 100 15.37 3.12 -8.35
C GLY A 100 14.26 4.08 -7.89
N THR A 101 13.25 4.27 -8.73
CA THR A 101 12.03 5.02 -8.39
C THR A 101 11.31 4.41 -7.18
N PRO A 102 10.48 5.17 -6.45
CA PRO A 102 9.71 4.62 -5.34
C PRO A 102 8.84 3.41 -5.73
N LEU A 103 8.32 3.41 -6.97
CA LEU A 103 7.56 2.29 -7.50
C LEU A 103 8.43 1.04 -7.67
N GLU A 104 9.60 1.16 -8.32
CA GLU A 104 10.54 0.05 -8.47
C GLU A 104 11.02 -0.48 -7.10
N GLN A 105 11.25 0.41 -6.14
CA GLN A 105 11.58 0.05 -4.75
C GLN A 105 10.44 -0.71 -4.07
N ALA A 106 9.19 -0.27 -4.21
CA ALA A 106 8.02 -0.95 -3.67
C ALA A 106 7.82 -2.34 -4.29
N GLN A 107 7.99 -2.48 -5.62
CA GLN A 107 7.93 -3.76 -6.32
C GLN A 107 9.01 -4.72 -5.81
N LEU A 108 10.27 -4.28 -5.78
CA LEU A 108 11.37 -5.10 -5.27
C LEU A 108 11.16 -5.50 -3.82
N LEU A 109 10.79 -4.55 -2.96
CA LEU A 109 10.51 -4.80 -1.55
C LEU A 109 9.36 -5.80 -1.38
N THR A 110 8.33 -5.74 -2.23
CA THR A 110 7.21 -6.69 -2.20
C THR A 110 7.69 -8.11 -2.49
N MET A 111 8.46 -8.30 -3.57
CA MET A 111 9.02 -9.60 -3.95
C MET A 111 9.93 -10.17 -2.85
N VAL A 112 10.78 -9.33 -2.28
CA VAL A 112 11.69 -9.71 -1.18
C VAL A 112 10.90 -10.07 0.08
N THR A 113 9.94 -9.24 0.50
CA THR A 113 9.09 -9.52 1.65
C THR A 113 8.30 -10.83 1.48
N ALA A 114 7.74 -11.08 0.30
CA ALA A 114 7.01 -12.31 -0.02
C ALA A 114 7.89 -13.56 0.10
N SER A 115 9.16 -13.50 -0.33
CA SER A 115 10.11 -14.61 -0.15
C SER A 115 10.60 -14.72 1.30
N LEU A 116 10.70 -13.61 2.04
CA LEU A 116 11.05 -13.62 3.47
C LEU A 116 9.96 -14.24 4.34
N VAL A 117 8.68 -14.09 3.98
CA VAL A 117 7.55 -14.77 4.65
C VAL A 117 7.80 -16.28 4.71
N VAL A 118 8.22 -16.87 3.60
CA VAL A 118 8.57 -18.31 3.52
C VAL A 118 9.83 -18.60 4.34
N ALA A 119 10.84 -17.74 4.25
CA ALA A 119 12.13 -17.96 4.89
C ALA A 119 12.12 -17.80 6.43
N CYS A 120 11.12 -17.11 7.00
CA CYS A 120 11.01 -16.85 8.44
C CYS A 120 10.35 -17.98 9.24
N GLY A 121 9.61 -18.86 8.57
CA GLY A 121 8.97 -20.06 9.12
C GLY A 121 7.70 -19.83 9.95
N GLN A 122 7.65 -18.80 10.81
CA GLN A 122 6.45 -18.45 11.60
C GLN A 122 6.16 -16.94 11.59
N PRO A 123 5.98 -16.31 10.41
CA PRO A 123 5.53 -14.92 10.35
C PRO A 123 4.12 -14.80 10.96
N ALA A 124 3.90 -13.73 11.72
CA ALA A 124 2.62 -13.41 12.34
C ALA A 124 1.81 -12.43 11.48
N GLY A 125 2.47 -11.52 10.76
CA GLY A 125 1.83 -10.53 9.92
C GLY A 125 2.85 -9.58 9.30
N ILE A 126 2.39 -8.77 8.35
CA ILE A 126 3.20 -7.79 7.64
C ILE A 126 2.59 -6.42 7.88
N LEU A 127 3.44 -5.45 8.21
CA LEU A 127 3.10 -4.04 8.18
C LEU A 127 3.82 -3.41 7.01
N TRP A 128 3.06 -2.79 6.12
CA TRP A 128 3.55 -2.18 4.91
C TRP A 128 3.51 -0.65 4.97
N GLY A 129 4.64 -0.04 4.59
CA GLY A 129 4.81 1.40 4.46
C GLY A 129 4.67 2.17 5.77
N ASP A 130 4.79 3.49 5.67
CA ASP A 130 4.67 4.40 6.83
C ASP A 130 3.23 4.47 7.36
N ALA A 131 2.26 4.13 6.50
CA ALA A 131 0.85 4.01 6.87
C ALA A 131 0.57 2.85 7.82
N GLY A 132 1.48 1.85 7.89
CA GLY A 132 1.33 0.67 8.72
C GLY A 132 0.17 -0.22 8.28
N LEU A 133 -0.02 -0.40 6.97
CA LEU A 133 -1.05 -1.28 6.42
C LEU A 133 -0.78 -2.73 6.85
N MET A 134 -1.73 -3.35 7.56
CA MET A 134 -1.59 -4.71 8.06
C MET A 134 -2.14 -5.74 7.08
N VAL A 135 -1.33 -6.74 6.75
CA VAL A 135 -1.70 -7.84 5.85
C VAL A 135 -1.23 -9.16 6.44
N SER A 136 -2.04 -10.21 6.32
CA SER A 136 -1.63 -11.54 6.76
C SER A 136 -0.51 -12.06 5.84
N PRO A 137 0.42 -12.90 6.33
CA PRO A 137 1.58 -13.32 5.56
C PRO A 137 1.21 -14.08 4.28
N ASP A 138 0.21 -14.96 4.37
CA ASP A 138 -0.25 -15.78 3.23
C ASP A 138 -0.94 -14.91 2.17
N VAL A 139 -1.85 -14.01 2.58
CA VAL A 139 -2.56 -13.11 1.66
C VAL A 139 -1.59 -12.16 0.96
N PHE A 140 -0.60 -11.61 1.69
CA PHE A 140 0.41 -10.75 1.09
C PHE A 140 1.19 -11.50 0.01
N ARG A 141 1.61 -12.73 0.30
CA ARG A 141 2.39 -13.56 -0.63
C ARG A 141 1.57 -13.94 -1.86
N ASP A 142 0.32 -14.36 -1.67
CA ASP A 142 -0.57 -14.75 -2.76
C ASP A 142 -0.81 -13.55 -3.70
N ILE A 143 -1.18 -12.39 -3.16
CA ILE A 143 -1.37 -11.16 -3.95
C ILE A 143 -0.08 -10.76 -4.67
N ALA A 144 1.07 -10.83 -4.00
CA ALA A 144 2.35 -10.49 -4.62
C ALA A 144 2.64 -11.39 -5.84
N LEU A 145 2.43 -12.70 -5.71
CA LEU A 145 2.69 -13.68 -6.77
C LEU A 145 1.69 -13.59 -7.92
N GLU A 146 0.44 -13.24 -7.64
CA GLU A 146 -0.58 -13.07 -8.66
C GLU A 146 -0.36 -11.80 -9.48
N ALA A 147 0.02 -10.70 -8.83
CA ALA A 147 0.16 -9.40 -9.49
C ALA A 147 1.54 -9.19 -10.15
N LEU A 148 2.64 -9.41 -9.41
CA LEU A 148 3.96 -8.98 -9.88
C LEU A 148 4.62 -9.99 -10.83
N PRO A 149 5.38 -9.51 -11.83
CA PRO A 149 5.70 -8.11 -12.13
C PRO A 149 4.73 -7.42 -13.12
N ALA A 150 3.63 -8.08 -13.49
CA ALA A 150 2.76 -7.62 -14.58
C ALA A 150 1.82 -6.48 -14.17
N GLU A 151 1.32 -6.52 -12.94
CA GLU A 151 0.36 -5.58 -12.37
C GLU A 151 0.86 -5.05 -11.01
N LEU A 152 0.27 -3.96 -10.55
CA LEU A 152 0.60 -3.37 -9.25
C LEU A 152 -0.32 -3.91 -8.14
N PRO A 153 0.22 -4.51 -7.06
CA PRO A 153 -0.57 -5.03 -5.96
C PRO A 153 -1.00 -3.91 -4.99
N LEU A 154 -1.74 -2.91 -5.50
CA LEU A 154 -2.07 -1.68 -4.75
C LEU A 154 -2.82 -1.95 -3.45
N CYS A 155 -3.61 -3.02 -3.38
CA CYS A 155 -4.37 -3.40 -2.19
C CYS A 155 -3.51 -3.82 -0.99
N ILE A 156 -2.24 -4.19 -1.21
CA ILE A 156 -1.26 -4.43 -0.13
C ILE A 156 -0.24 -3.29 0.02
N TRP A 157 -0.41 -2.20 -0.73
CA TRP A 157 0.42 -0.99 -0.60
C TRP A 157 -0.33 0.21 -0.02
N VAL A 158 -1.61 0.34 -0.33
CA VAL A 158 -2.43 1.51 -0.07
C VAL A 158 -3.66 1.11 0.72
N ALA A 159 -3.83 1.72 1.90
CA ALA A 159 -5.04 1.57 2.69
C ALA A 159 -6.17 2.41 2.07
N VAL A 160 -7.36 1.82 1.91
CA VAL A 160 -8.57 2.51 1.48
C VAL A 160 -9.60 2.48 2.59
N PHE A 161 -10.03 3.66 3.03
CA PHE A 161 -11.04 3.85 4.06
C PHE A 161 -12.32 4.37 3.42
N LEU A 162 -13.44 3.73 3.74
CA LEU A 162 -14.71 4.00 3.09
C LEU A 162 -15.83 4.03 4.14
N GLY A 163 -16.82 4.87 3.90
CA GLY A 163 -18.03 4.95 4.70
C GLY A 163 -19.18 5.56 3.90
N LYS A 164 -20.38 5.43 4.44
CA LYS A 164 -21.58 6.10 3.92
C LYS A 164 -21.93 7.27 4.83
N ASN A 165 -22.18 8.43 4.23
CA ASN A 165 -22.76 9.59 4.90
C ASN A 165 -24.27 9.38 5.13
N GLU A 166 -24.85 10.19 6.02
CA GLU A 166 -26.29 10.15 6.32
C GLU A 166 -27.17 10.48 5.10
N ASP A 167 -26.65 11.29 4.17
CA ASP A 167 -27.34 11.66 2.93
C ASP A 167 -27.21 10.60 1.81
N GLY A 168 -26.52 9.49 2.07
CA GLY A 168 -26.33 8.37 1.15
C GLY A 168 -25.09 8.46 0.26
N THR A 169 -24.40 9.60 0.24
CA THR A 169 -23.11 9.74 -0.46
C THR A 169 -22.03 8.92 0.23
N THR A 170 -20.97 8.57 -0.51
CA THR A 170 -19.83 7.82 -0.01
C THR A 170 -18.70 8.77 0.36
N VAL A 171 -18.16 8.61 1.56
CA VAL A 171 -16.94 9.27 2.01
C VAL A 171 -15.79 8.28 1.94
N GLY A 172 -14.61 8.72 1.49
CA GLY A 172 -13.46 7.84 1.44
C GLY A 172 -12.14 8.55 1.29
N PHE A 173 -11.09 7.89 1.73
CA PHE A 173 -9.72 8.36 1.53
C PHE A 173 -8.73 7.21 1.43
N THR A 174 -7.61 7.48 0.76
CA THR A 174 -6.47 6.56 0.69
C THR A 174 -5.41 6.94 1.72
N ARG A 175 -4.57 6.00 2.11
CA ARG A 175 -3.32 6.29 2.82
C ARG A 175 -2.20 5.38 2.32
N GLY A 176 -1.09 5.96 1.91
CA GLY A 176 0.12 5.24 1.49
C GLY A 176 0.61 5.61 0.09
N LEU A 177 -0.19 6.33 -0.71
CA LEU A 177 0.22 6.76 -2.05
C LEU A 177 1.42 7.71 -2.02
N GLN A 178 1.57 8.47 -0.93
CA GLN A 178 2.68 9.41 -0.78
C GLN A 178 4.05 8.73 -0.77
N SER A 179 4.13 7.47 -0.30
CA SER A 179 5.35 6.68 -0.36
C SER A 179 5.72 6.25 -1.79
N LEU A 180 4.80 6.43 -2.75
CA LEU A 180 4.99 6.16 -4.17
C LEU A 180 5.05 7.47 -4.99
N ASP A 181 5.29 8.61 -4.34
CA ASP A 181 5.29 9.96 -4.95
C ASP A 181 3.94 10.38 -5.58
N VAL A 182 2.82 9.80 -5.13
CA VAL A 182 1.45 10.16 -5.53
C VAL A 182 0.70 10.76 -4.34
N MET A 183 -0.10 11.81 -4.55
CA MET A 183 -0.93 12.35 -3.46
C MET A 183 -2.01 11.34 -3.06
N ASP A 184 -2.23 11.17 -1.76
CA ASP A 184 -3.39 10.43 -1.27
C ASP A 184 -4.70 11.10 -1.72
N PHE A 185 -5.72 10.29 -2.01
CA PHE A 185 -7.01 10.73 -2.51
C PHE A 185 -8.00 10.92 -1.36
N VAL A 186 -8.88 11.91 -1.49
CA VAL A 186 -9.97 12.14 -0.55
C VAL A 186 -11.25 12.51 -1.31
N THR A 187 -12.38 11.95 -0.88
CA THR A 187 -13.71 12.42 -1.24
C THR A 187 -14.61 12.43 -0.01
N GLU A 188 -15.51 13.41 0.07
CA GLU A 188 -16.53 13.49 1.12
C GLU A 188 -17.95 13.34 0.55
N ASP A 189 -18.10 13.28 -0.77
CA ASP A 189 -19.39 13.43 -1.47
C ASP A 189 -19.54 12.48 -2.68
N ALA A 190 -18.80 11.36 -2.70
CA ALA A 190 -18.83 10.46 -3.84
C ALA A 190 -20.23 9.89 -4.10
N THR A 191 -20.62 9.88 -5.37
CA THR A 191 -21.86 9.25 -5.83
C THR A 191 -21.71 7.75 -6.05
N ASP A 192 -20.49 7.27 -6.13
CA ASP A 192 -20.14 5.85 -6.26
C ASP A 192 -20.56 5.07 -5.01
N GLU A 193 -20.91 3.79 -5.16
CA GLU A 193 -21.00 2.89 -4.01
C GLU A 193 -19.59 2.60 -3.45
N PRO A 194 -19.45 2.21 -2.16
CA PRO A 194 -18.14 2.02 -1.55
C PRO A 194 -17.21 1.08 -2.33
N ALA A 195 -17.74 -0.01 -2.89
CA ALA A 195 -16.95 -0.93 -3.72
C ALA A 195 -16.43 -0.25 -5.00
N ASP A 196 -17.30 0.46 -5.71
CA ASP A 196 -16.96 1.17 -6.94
C ASP A 196 -15.95 2.30 -6.67
N LEU A 197 -16.08 3.00 -5.54
CA LEU A 197 -15.11 4.03 -5.13
C LEU A 197 -13.73 3.40 -4.81
N CYS A 198 -13.71 2.21 -4.20
CA CYS A 198 -12.48 1.47 -3.95
C CYS A 198 -11.75 1.15 -5.26
N GLU A 199 -12.49 0.59 -6.24
CA GLU A 199 -11.97 0.29 -7.57
C GLU A 199 -11.49 1.56 -8.28
N ARG A 200 -12.25 2.66 -8.20
CA ARG A 200 -11.86 3.96 -8.75
C ARG A 200 -10.56 4.48 -8.13
N PHE A 201 -10.39 4.38 -6.82
CA PHE A 201 -9.16 4.80 -6.16
C PHE A 201 -7.96 3.98 -6.62
N TYR A 202 -8.08 2.66 -6.73
CA TYR A 202 -6.98 1.84 -7.25
C TYR A 202 -6.70 2.14 -8.73
N GLY A 203 -7.72 2.26 -9.56
CA GLY A 203 -7.54 2.60 -10.98
C GLY A 203 -6.90 3.98 -11.19
N LEU A 204 -7.26 4.98 -10.37
CA LEU A 204 -6.64 6.30 -10.42
C LEU A 204 -5.18 6.27 -9.94
N ALA A 205 -4.89 5.51 -8.88
CA ALA A 205 -3.53 5.33 -8.39
C ALA A 205 -2.65 4.65 -9.44
N ASP A 206 -3.13 3.55 -10.04
CA ASP A 206 -2.46 2.83 -11.11
C ASP A 206 -2.15 3.75 -12.29
N TYR A 207 -3.15 4.48 -12.78
CA TYR A 207 -2.98 5.47 -13.85
C TYR A 207 -1.90 6.52 -13.53
N LEU A 208 -1.87 7.07 -12.32
CA LEU A 208 -0.89 8.08 -11.92
C LEU A 208 0.51 7.50 -11.72
N LEU A 209 0.63 6.24 -11.32
CA LEU A 209 1.93 5.56 -11.21
C LEU A 209 2.52 5.25 -12.58
N GLU A 210 1.68 4.91 -13.56
CA GLU A 210 2.11 4.68 -14.94
C GLU A 210 2.45 5.97 -15.69
N ASN A 211 1.65 7.02 -15.52
CA ASN A 211 1.73 8.25 -16.33
C ASN A 211 2.43 9.41 -15.62
N GLY A 212 2.72 9.28 -14.33
CA GLY A 212 3.23 10.35 -13.48
C GLY A 212 2.15 11.37 -13.06
N PRO A 213 2.54 12.50 -12.44
CA PRO A 213 1.62 13.51 -11.90
C PRO A 213 1.02 14.39 -13.01
N VAL A 214 0.22 13.80 -13.89
CA VAL A 214 -0.41 14.47 -15.05
C VAL A 214 -1.73 15.16 -14.71
N ILE A 215 -2.23 14.95 -13.49
CA ILE A 215 -3.41 15.63 -12.96
C ILE A 215 -2.94 16.84 -12.14
N GLU A 216 -3.48 18.02 -12.44
CA GLU A 216 -3.17 19.27 -11.76
C GLU A 216 -4.39 19.79 -10.97
N ASP A 217 -4.13 20.72 -10.05
CA ASP A 217 -5.17 21.42 -9.30
C ASP A 217 -6.18 22.10 -10.25
N GLY A 218 -7.47 21.88 -10.02
CA GLY A 218 -8.55 22.40 -10.86
C GLY A 218 -8.88 21.57 -12.10
N HIS A 219 -8.16 20.48 -12.37
CA HIS A 219 -8.53 19.53 -13.43
C HIS A 219 -9.89 18.87 -13.15
N THR A 220 -10.44 18.23 -14.18
CA THR A 220 -11.66 17.42 -14.08
C THR A 220 -11.35 16.04 -14.65
N ILE A 221 -11.72 14.99 -13.91
CA ILE A 221 -11.64 13.60 -14.34
C ILE A 221 -13.04 13.00 -14.44
N GLY A 222 -13.17 11.88 -15.13
CA GLY A 222 -14.41 11.12 -15.28
C GLY A 222 -14.19 9.93 -16.22
N ASP A 223 -14.94 8.85 -16.03
CA ASP A 223 -14.85 7.65 -16.87
C ASP A 223 -15.44 7.89 -18.27
N ASP A 224 -16.37 8.83 -18.38
CA ASP A 224 -16.96 9.25 -19.65
C ASP A 224 -17.06 10.78 -19.78
N ALA A 225 -17.57 11.25 -20.93
CA ALA A 225 -17.68 12.67 -21.23
C ALA A 225 -18.73 13.43 -20.39
N GLN A 226 -19.63 12.71 -19.71
CA GLN A 226 -20.69 13.26 -18.87
C GLN A 226 -20.26 13.35 -17.40
N GLU A 227 -19.45 12.40 -16.94
CA GLU A 227 -18.92 12.44 -15.59
C GLU A 227 -17.89 13.58 -15.42
N ARG A 228 -18.06 14.35 -14.36
CA ARG A 228 -17.19 15.48 -14.03
C ARG A 228 -16.90 15.51 -12.53
N ILE A 229 -15.78 14.90 -12.18
CA ILE A 229 -15.20 14.93 -10.84
C ILE A 229 -14.14 16.02 -10.83
N ARG A 230 -14.36 17.08 -10.07
CA ARG A 230 -13.42 18.19 -9.98
C ARG A 230 -12.30 17.85 -9.01
N ILE A 231 -11.07 18.11 -9.42
CA ILE A 231 -9.88 17.92 -8.60
C ILE A 231 -9.51 19.23 -7.89
N SER A 232 -9.17 19.13 -6.61
CA SER A 232 -8.45 20.20 -5.91
C SER A 232 -7.37 19.65 -4.99
N PHE A 233 -6.23 20.34 -4.91
CA PHE A 233 -5.16 20.00 -3.99
C PHE A 233 -5.28 20.81 -2.71
N GLU A 234 -5.46 20.14 -1.58
CA GLU A 234 -5.73 20.82 -0.31
C GLU A 234 -5.25 20.02 0.90
N GLN A 235 -5.38 20.63 2.08
CA GLN A 235 -5.09 19.95 3.33
C GLN A 235 -6.20 18.96 3.67
N SER A 236 -5.79 17.78 4.14
CA SER A 236 -6.74 16.72 4.42
C SER A 236 -7.56 16.99 5.68
N PRO A 237 -8.89 16.74 5.66
CA PRO A 237 -9.69 16.68 6.87
C PRO A 237 -9.48 15.37 7.67
N PHE A 238 -8.77 14.38 7.09
CA PHE A 238 -8.57 13.04 7.65
C PHE A 238 -7.17 12.84 8.26
N GLY A 239 -6.48 13.93 8.60
CA GLY A 239 -5.21 13.88 9.34
C GLY A 239 -4.02 13.36 8.53
N HIS A 240 -4.01 13.59 7.22
CA HIS A 240 -2.79 13.43 6.41
C HIS A 240 -1.82 14.57 6.72
N GLU A 241 -0.53 14.27 6.75
CA GLU A 241 0.50 15.28 7.03
C GLU A 241 0.82 16.14 5.80
N CYS A 242 0.76 15.54 4.61
CA CYS A 242 0.97 16.25 3.34
C CYS A 242 -0.37 16.53 2.63
N PRO A 243 -0.39 17.49 1.67
CA PRO A 243 -1.56 17.77 0.85
C PRO A 243 -2.10 16.53 0.14
N ILE A 244 -3.41 16.50 -0.04
CA ILE A 244 -4.15 15.43 -0.71
C ILE A 244 -4.73 15.92 -2.03
N MET A 245 -5.06 14.97 -2.90
CA MET A 245 -5.88 15.22 -4.09
C MET A 245 -7.33 14.95 -3.73
N ARG A 246 -8.15 16.01 -3.63
CA ARG A 246 -9.57 15.88 -3.38
C ARG A 246 -10.32 15.67 -4.69
N LEU A 247 -11.15 14.64 -4.71
CA LEU A 247 -12.17 14.38 -5.72
C LEU A 247 -13.49 14.97 -5.23
N LYS A 248 -14.04 15.94 -5.96
CA LYS A 248 -15.36 16.56 -5.69
C LYS A 248 -16.35 16.08 -6.72
N PHE A 249 -17.31 15.28 -6.28
CA PHE A 249 -18.35 14.78 -7.17
C PHE A 249 -19.42 15.85 -7.34
N SER A 250 -19.69 16.23 -8.58
CA SER A 250 -20.83 17.12 -8.83
C SER A 250 -22.10 16.30 -8.58
N PRO A 251 -23.09 16.80 -7.82
CA PRO A 251 -24.39 16.15 -7.79
C PRO A 251 -24.89 16.11 -9.24
N GLN A 252 -25.24 14.92 -9.74
CA GLN A 252 -25.95 14.81 -11.00
C GLN A 252 -27.22 15.65 -10.84
N THR A 253 -27.22 16.84 -11.43
CA THR A 253 -28.41 17.67 -11.48
C THR A 253 -29.37 16.90 -12.35
N GLY A 254 -30.32 16.21 -11.71
CA GLY A 254 -31.42 15.56 -12.39
C GLY A 254 -31.95 16.53 -13.44
N HIS A 255 -32.06 16.04 -14.68
CA HIS A 255 -32.60 16.82 -15.77
C HIS A 255 -33.90 17.49 -15.31
N SER A 256 -33.87 18.81 -15.14
CA SER A 256 -35.09 19.59 -14.97
C SER A 256 -35.84 19.56 -16.30
N GLN A 257 -36.70 18.55 -16.48
CA GLN A 257 -37.70 18.54 -17.55
C GLN A 257 -38.90 19.41 -17.15
N PHE A 258 -38.72 20.68 -16.80
CA PHE A 258 -39.84 21.63 -16.84
C PHE A 258 -39.36 23.02 -17.25
N GLY A 259 -38.90 23.13 -18.50
CA GLY A 259 -39.01 24.34 -19.28
C GLY A 259 -40.30 24.29 -20.10
N LEU A 260 -41.38 24.88 -19.59
CA LEU A 260 -42.48 25.30 -20.44
C LEU A 260 -42.61 26.82 -20.35
N HIS A 261 -42.09 27.47 -21.39
CA HIS A 261 -42.60 28.73 -21.88
C HIS A 261 -44.07 28.54 -22.28
N SER A 262 -44.98 29.27 -21.63
CA SER A 262 -46.18 29.93 -22.19
C SER A 262 -46.88 30.66 -21.06
#